data_AF-A0A0C4DVP5-F1
#
_entry.id   AF-A0A0C4DVP5-F1
#
_cell.length_a   1.000
_cell.length_b   1.000
_cell.length_c   1.000
_cell.angle_alpha   90.00
_cell.angle_beta   90.00
_cell.angle_gamma   90.00
#
_symmetry.space_group_name_H-M   'P 1'
#
loop_
_entity.id
_entity.type
_entity.pdbx_description
1 polymer ?
#
loop_
_entity_poly.entity_id
_entity_poly.type
_entity_poly.pdbx_seq_one_letter_code
_entity_poly.pdbx_strand_id
1 'polypeptide(L)'
;MPAPSPLVIATQSVSRLVKEEAYYRKELEGQNKQVAEEQAKLSADTNYNDKFMLKQLETAVRETEAVFGPLLTKVEDAVGKLEEQMAISESSGGASDDELKKAREALAAGRALAQKGDATESKAAE
;
A
#
# COMPACT_ATOMS: atom_id res chain seq x y z
N MET A 1 10.52 13.72 26.00
CA MET A 1 9.10 13.75 25.58
C MET A 1 8.40 12.55 26.20
N PRO A 2 7.12 12.64 26.59
CA PRO A 2 6.36 11.48 27.06
C PRO A 2 6.24 10.43 25.95
N ALA A 3 6.02 9.17 26.34
CA ALA A 3 5.75 8.09 25.39
C ALA A 3 4.43 8.36 24.64
N PRO A 4 4.34 8.02 23.34
CA PRO A 4 3.10 8.18 22.58
C PRO A 4 2.01 7.27 23.12
N SER A 5 0.75 7.74 23.04
CA SER A 5 -0.42 6.96 23.44
C SER A 5 -0.65 5.77 22.49
N PRO A 6 -1.33 4.70 22.94
CA PRO A 6 -1.72 3.60 22.07
C PRO A 6 -2.48 4.03 20.81
N LEU A 7 -3.37 5.02 20.93
CA LEU A 7 -4.08 5.62 19.79
C LEU A 7 -3.13 6.27 18.78
N VAL A 8 -2.14 7.03 19.26
CA VAL A 8 -1.13 7.64 18.39
C VAL A 8 -0.29 6.58 17.67
N ILE A 9 0.10 5.51 18.37
CA ILE A 9 0.86 4.41 17.78
C ILE A 9 0.05 3.72 16.68
N ALA A 10 -1.21 3.39 16.93
CA ALA A 10 -2.09 2.77 15.94
C ALA A 10 -2.32 3.69 14.73
N THR A 11 -2.53 4.99 14.97
CA THR A 11 -2.68 6.01 13.92
C THR A 11 -1.43 6.09 13.02
N GLN A 12 -0.25 6.09 13.62
CA GLN A 12 1.03 6.10 12.90
C GLN A 12 1.26 4.83 12.10
N SER A 13 0.85 3.67 12.63
CA SER A 13 0.95 2.39 11.93
C SER A 13 0.16 2.40 10.62
N VAL A 14 -1.13 2.78 10.66
CA VAL A 14 -1.97 2.91 9.47
C VAL A 14 -1.39 3.94 8.49
N SER A 15 -0.99 5.12 9.01
CA SER A 15 -0.43 6.18 8.17
C SER A 15 0.85 5.77 7.44
N ARG A 16 1.70 4.94 8.07
CA ARG A 16 2.91 4.42 7.44
C ARG A 16 2.58 3.41 6.35
N LEU A 17 1.67 2.48 6.62
CA LEU A 17 1.28 1.45 5.65
C LEU A 17 0.63 2.06 4.40
N VAL A 18 -0.24 3.06 4.57
CA VAL A 18 -0.85 3.79 3.44
C VAL A 18 0.23 4.48 2.59
N LYS A 19 1.25 5.08 3.22
CA LYS A 19 2.36 5.70 2.48
C LYS A 19 3.21 4.66 1.76
N GLU A 20 3.54 3.55 2.43
CA GLU A 20 4.30 2.44 1.88
C GLU A 20 3.62 1.89 0.61
N GLU A 21 2.31 1.72 0.67
CA GLU A 21 1.52 1.30 -0.48
C GLU A 21 1.58 2.29 -1.66
N ALA A 22 1.47 3.59 -1.37
CA ALA A 22 1.58 4.62 -2.38
C ALA A 22 2.98 4.67 -3.02
N TYR A 23 4.04 4.39 -2.26
CA TYR A 23 5.40 4.28 -2.79
C TYR A 23 5.52 3.09 -3.74
N TYR A 24 5.02 1.91 -3.37
CA TYR A 24 5.05 0.73 -4.24
C TYR A 24 4.21 0.93 -5.51
N ARG A 25 3.07 1.62 -5.45
CA ARG A 25 2.30 1.96 -6.67
C ARG A 25 3.08 2.84 -7.62
N LYS A 26 3.77 3.86 -7.09
CA LYS A 26 4.60 4.76 -7.90
C LYS A 26 5.78 4.01 -8.53
N GLU A 27 6.39 3.09 -7.79
CA GLU A 27 7.45 2.21 -8.32
C GLU A 27 6.92 1.33 -9.45
N LEU A 28 5.77 0.66 -9.24
CA LEU A 28 5.13 -0.17 -10.24
C LEU A 28 4.79 0.60 -11.52
N GLU A 29 4.30 1.85 -11.40
CA GLU A 29 4.04 2.73 -12.55
C GLU A 29 5.33 2.97 -13.36
N GLY A 30 6.44 3.27 -12.68
CA GLY A 30 7.74 3.46 -13.31
C GLY A 30 8.25 2.20 -14.02
N GLN A 31 8.16 1.04 -13.37
CA GLN A 31 8.57 -0.24 -13.94
C GLN A 31 7.72 -0.61 -15.17
N ASN A 32 6.40 -0.45 -15.09
CA ASN A 32 5.50 -0.71 -16.23
C ASN A 32 5.79 0.21 -17.42
N LYS A 33 6.11 1.49 -17.17
CA LYS A 33 6.54 2.40 -18.23
C LYS A 33 7.84 1.93 -18.89
N GLN A 34 8.82 1.49 -18.10
CA GLN A 34 10.08 0.95 -18.64
C GLN A 34 9.86 -0.32 -19.46
N VAL A 35 9.01 -1.25 -18.99
CA VAL A 35 8.63 -2.44 -19.75
C VAL A 35 8.00 -2.06 -21.09
N ALA A 36 7.05 -1.13 -21.09
CA ALA A 36 6.39 -0.67 -22.32
C ALA A 36 7.38 -0.01 -23.31
N GLU A 37 8.30 0.81 -22.81
CA GLU A 37 9.34 1.44 -23.62
C GLU A 37 10.30 0.42 -24.23
N GLU A 38 10.74 -0.59 -23.47
CA GLU A 38 11.59 -1.67 -23.98
C GLU A 38 10.85 -2.57 -24.99
N GLN A 39 9.58 -2.87 -24.72
CA GLN A 39 8.77 -3.68 -25.62
C GLN A 39 8.51 -2.98 -26.97
N ALA A 40 8.38 -1.64 -26.96
CA ALA A 40 8.25 -0.85 -28.18
C ALA A 40 9.53 -0.80 -29.04
N LYS A 41 10.70 -1.09 -28.46
CA LYS A 41 11.98 -1.16 -29.18
C LYS A 41 12.20 -2.50 -29.88
N LEU A 42 11.39 -3.52 -29.57
CA LEU A 42 11.53 -4.83 -30.19
C LEU A 42 11.22 -4.78 -31.69
N SER A 43 12.01 -5.51 -32.47
CA SER A 43 11.90 -5.63 -33.92
C SER A 43 12.23 -7.05 -34.36
N ALA A 44 12.20 -7.30 -35.68
CA ALA A 44 12.58 -8.61 -36.22
C ALA A 44 14.04 -9.00 -35.94
N ASP A 45 14.92 -8.01 -35.71
CA ASP A 45 16.36 -8.20 -35.47
C ASP A 45 16.73 -8.26 -33.98
N THR A 46 15.74 -8.20 -33.09
CA THR A 46 15.95 -8.29 -31.63
C THR A 46 16.72 -9.54 -31.25
N ASN A 47 17.84 -9.34 -30.55
CA ASN A 47 18.72 -10.43 -30.14
C ASN A 47 18.26 -11.07 -28.81
N TYR A 48 18.96 -12.11 -28.38
CA TYR A 48 18.65 -12.81 -27.13
C TYR A 48 18.79 -11.91 -25.89
N ASN A 49 19.79 -11.04 -25.86
CA ASN A 49 20.05 -10.15 -24.73
C ASN A 49 18.90 -9.16 -24.52
N ASP A 50 18.36 -8.59 -25.60
CA ASP A 50 17.23 -7.66 -25.54
C ASP A 50 16.00 -8.34 -24.91
N LYS A 51 15.69 -9.57 -25.32
CA LYS A 51 14.58 -10.37 -24.75
C LYS A 51 14.84 -10.76 -23.30
N PHE A 52 16.09 -11.05 -22.95
CA PHE A 52 16.47 -11.36 -21.58
C PHE A 52 16.28 -10.14 -20.66
N MET A 53 16.69 -8.95 -21.10
CA MET A 53 16.51 -7.71 -20.36
C MET A 53 15.02 -7.37 -20.16
N LEU A 54 14.19 -7.53 -21.19
CA LEU A 54 12.74 -7.35 -21.04
C LEU A 54 12.15 -8.30 -20.00
N LYS A 55 12.53 -9.59 -20.05
CA LYS A 55 12.07 -10.58 -19.07
C LYS A 55 12.49 -10.24 -17.63
N GLN A 56 13.66 -9.65 -17.44
CA GLN A 56 14.11 -9.18 -16.13
C GLN A 56 13.20 -8.05 -15.61
N LEU A 57 12.88 -7.07 -16.47
CA LEU A 57 11.96 -5.99 -16.11
C LEU A 57 10.55 -6.50 -15.78
N GLU A 58 10.01 -7.41 -16.58
CA GLU A 58 8.73 -8.08 -16.31
C GLU A 58 8.75 -8.91 -15.01
N THR A 59 9.92 -9.43 -14.62
CA THR A 59 10.07 -10.15 -13.34
C THR A 59 10.05 -9.17 -12.17
N ALA A 60 10.75 -8.04 -12.28
CA ALA A 60 10.71 -6.98 -11.26
C ALA A 60 9.30 -6.40 -11.06
N VAL A 61 8.53 -6.23 -12.14
CA VAL A 61 7.11 -5.84 -12.07
C VAL A 61 6.32 -6.84 -11.23
N ARG A 62 6.41 -8.14 -11.54
CA ARG A 62 5.69 -9.19 -10.81
C ARG A 62 6.09 -9.29 -9.35
N GLU A 63 7.37 -9.11 -9.04
CA GLU A 63 7.86 -9.07 -7.66
C GLU A 63 7.27 -7.90 -6.89
N THR A 64 7.20 -6.71 -7.49
CA THR A 64 6.56 -5.54 -6.89
C THR A 64 5.05 -5.75 -6.71
N GLU A 65 4.37 -6.33 -7.70
CA GLU A 65 2.94 -6.67 -7.61
C GLU A 65 2.64 -7.63 -6.46
N ALA A 66 3.50 -8.62 -6.24
CA ALA A 66 3.35 -9.61 -5.18
C ALA A 66 3.43 -9.01 -3.76
N VAL A 67 3.96 -7.79 -3.60
CA VAL A 67 4.01 -7.09 -2.29
C VAL A 67 2.63 -6.57 -1.87
N PHE A 68 1.75 -6.22 -2.82
CA PHE A 68 0.48 -5.55 -2.49
C PHE A 68 -0.45 -6.42 -1.65
N GLY A 69 -0.61 -7.72 -1.97
CA GLY A 69 -1.50 -8.60 -1.22
C GLY A 69 -1.18 -8.64 0.28
N PRO A 70 0.03 -9.06 0.68
CA PRO A 70 0.45 -9.05 2.08
C PRO A 70 0.43 -7.66 2.74
N LEU A 71 0.65 -6.59 1.97
CA LEU A 71 0.58 -5.22 2.47
C LEU A 71 -0.86 -4.79 2.78
N LEU A 72 -1.82 -5.15 1.93
CA LEU A 72 -3.24 -4.86 2.14
C LEU A 72 -3.79 -5.60 3.37
N THR A 73 -3.43 -6.87 3.57
CA THR A 73 -3.77 -7.59 4.82
C THR A 73 -3.24 -6.86 6.06
N LYS A 74 -2.00 -6.35 6.02
CA LYS A 74 -1.44 -5.55 7.13
C LYS A 74 -2.20 -4.25 7.35
N VAL A 75 -2.69 -3.61 6.27
CA VAL A 75 -3.52 -2.40 6.36
C VAL A 75 -4.84 -2.71 7.05
N GLU A 76 -5.51 -3.80 6.69
CA GLU A 76 -6.76 -4.25 7.33
C GLU A 76 -6.59 -4.52 8.82
N ASP A 77 -5.55 -5.28 9.19
CA ASP A 77 -5.22 -5.56 10.58
C ASP A 77 -4.93 -4.27 11.37
N ALA A 78 -4.19 -3.32 10.78
CA ALA A 78 -3.86 -2.05 11.42
C ALA A 78 -5.10 -1.14 11.55
N VAL A 79 -5.99 -1.16 10.55
CA VAL A 79 -7.28 -0.47 10.58
C VAL A 79 -8.15 -1.01 11.72
N GLY A 80 -8.28 -2.34 11.85
CA GLY A 80 -9.04 -2.95 12.95
C GLY A 80 -8.49 -2.56 14.33
N LYS A 81 -7.16 -2.56 14.50
CA LYS A 81 -6.52 -2.09 15.74
C LYS A 81 -6.75 -0.60 16.01
N LEU A 82 -6.74 0.24 14.97
CA LEU A 82 -7.01 1.67 15.13
C LEU A 82 -8.45 1.91 15.60
N GLU A 83 -9.42 1.19 15.04
CA GLU A 83 -10.82 1.25 15.47
C GLU A 83 -11.00 0.86 16.95
N GLU A 84 -10.34 -0.22 17.38
CA GLU A 84 -10.36 -0.65 18.78
C GLU A 84 -9.79 0.43 19.70
N GLN A 85 -8.62 1.01 19.36
CA GLN A 85 -8.00 2.06 20.18
C GLN A 85 -8.83 3.33 20.21
N MET A 86 -9.51 3.69 19.12
CA MET A 86 -10.44 4.82 19.10
C MET A 86 -11.61 4.59 20.07
N ALA A 87 -12.23 3.40 20.07
CA ALA A 87 -13.31 3.07 20.98
C ALA A 87 -12.88 3.14 22.46
N ILE A 88 -11.68 2.65 22.77
CA ILE A 88 -11.09 2.73 24.12
C ILE A 88 -10.85 4.21 24.51
N SER A 89 -10.26 5.00 23.62
CA SER A 89 -9.98 6.43 23.86
C SER A 89 -11.26 7.25 24.06
N GLU A 90 -12.31 6.98 23.30
CA GLU A 90 -13.61 7.64 23.46
C GLU A 90 -14.27 7.26 24.80
N SER A 91 -14.18 5.99 25.23
CA SER A 91 -14.76 5.54 26.51
C SER A 91 -14.01 6.06 27.75
N SER A 92 -12.69 6.24 27.63
CA SER A 92 -11.82 6.67 28.73
C SER A 92 -11.66 8.19 28.82
N GLY A 93 -12.06 8.94 27.78
CA GLY A 93 -11.83 10.38 27.67
C GLY A 93 -10.35 10.76 27.64
N GLY A 94 -9.45 9.81 27.35
CA GLY A 94 -8.00 9.96 27.49
C GLY A 94 -7.28 10.49 26.25
N ALA A 95 -8.00 10.69 25.13
CA ALA A 95 -7.43 11.23 23.90
C ALA A 95 -7.83 12.69 23.70
N SER A 96 -6.90 13.48 23.20
CA SER A 96 -7.17 14.84 22.75
C SER A 96 -7.96 14.86 21.43
N ASP A 97 -8.68 15.96 21.18
CA ASP A 97 -9.41 16.17 19.93
C ASP A 97 -8.50 16.05 18.70
N ASP A 98 -7.25 16.52 18.80
CA ASP A 98 -6.24 16.42 17.74
C ASP A 98 -5.82 14.97 17.45
N GLU A 99 -5.69 14.13 18.48
CA GLU A 99 -5.39 12.70 18.32
C GLU A 99 -6.57 11.98 17.67
N LEU A 100 -7.79 12.24 18.12
CA LEU A 100 -9.01 11.66 17.54
C LEU A 100 -9.21 12.08 16.09
N LYS A 101 -8.93 13.35 15.75
CA LYS A 101 -8.98 13.83 14.37
C LYS A 101 -8.00 13.08 13.47
N LYS A 102 -6.73 12.98 13.88
CA LYS A 102 -5.70 12.25 13.12
C LYS A 102 -6.03 10.77 12.97
N ALA A 103 -6.58 10.16 14.01
CA ALA A 103 -7.03 8.77 13.97
C ALA A 103 -8.15 8.58 12.93
N ARG A 104 -9.16 9.47 12.89
CA ARG A 104 -10.24 9.44 11.88
C ARG A 104 -9.70 9.61 10.45
N GLU A 105 -8.76 10.52 10.25
CA GLU A 105 -8.12 10.74 8.94
C GLU A 105 -7.34 9.49 8.47
N ALA A 106 -6.52 8.92 9.35
CA ALA A 106 -5.78 7.69 9.06
C ALA A 106 -6.72 6.50 8.80
N LEU A 107 -7.80 6.38 9.59
CA LEU A 107 -8.81 5.34 9.42
C LEU A 107 -9.51 5.43 8.07
N ALA A 108 -9.92 6.64 7.67
CA ALA A 108 -10.55 6.87 6.38
C ALA A 108 -9.62 6.49 5.22
N ALA A 109 -8.34 6.89 5.30
CA ALA A 109 -7.34 6.53 4.30
C ALA A 109 -7.08 5.02 4.23
N GLY A 110 -6.93 4.35 5.39
CA GLY A 110 -6.72 2.91 5.48
C GLY A 110 -7.90 2.11 4.92
N ARG A 111 -9.14 2.47 5.27
CA ARG A 111 -10.36 1.82 4.75
C ARG A 111 -10.52 2.02 3.24
N ALA A 112 -10.26 3.24 2.74
CA ALA A 112 -10.30 3.51 1.31
C ALA A 112 -9.28 2.67 0.54
N LEU A 113 -8.13 2.36 1.16
CA LEU A 113 -7.12 1.51 0.58
C LEU A 113 -7.53 0.02 0.60
N ALA A 114 -8.03 -0.49 1.72
CA ALA A 114 -8.52 -1.87 1.84
C ALA A 114 -9.64 -2.17 0.80
N GLN A 115 -10.63 -1.26 0.67
CA GLN A 115 -11.70 -1.40 -0.33
C GLN A 115 -11.20 -1.37 -1.78
N LYS A 116 -10.11 -0.63 -2.06
CA LYS A 116 -9.47 -0.66 -3.39
C LYS A 116 -8.75 -1.98 -3.65
N GLY A 117 -8.18 -2.59 -2.61
CA GLY A 117 -7.57 -3.92 -2.66
C GLY A 117 -8.56 -4.97 -3.16
N ASP A 118 -9.70 -5.10 -2.47
CA ASP A 118 -10.78 -6.03 -2.82
C ASP A 118 -11.27 -5.85 -4.27
N ALA A 119 -11.44 -4.60 -4.71
CA ALA A 119 -11.90 -4.30 -6.07
C ALA A 119 -10.86 -4.63 -7.15
N THR A 120 -9.57 -4.64 -6.81
CA THR A 120 -8.48 -4.95 -7.75
C THR A 120 -8.27 -6.45 -7.85
N GLU A 121 -8.31 -7.17 -6.72
CA GLU A 121 -8.21 -8.63 -6.70
C GLU A 121 -9.42 -9.30 -7.37
N SER A 122 -10.63 -8.76 -7.20
CA SER A 122 -11.83 -9.25 -7.88
C SER A 122 -11.78 -9.10 -9.41
N LYS A 123 -10.98 -8.18 -9.95
CA LYS A 123 -10.80 -7.98 -11.40
C LYS A 123 -9.66 -8.79 -12.01
N ALA A 124 -8.71 -9.25 -11.20
CA ALA A 124 -7.59 -10.07 -11.67
C ALA A 124 -7.93 -11.58 -11.75
N ALA A 125 -9.09 -11.99 -11.21
CA ALA A 125 -9.56 -13.37 -11.17
C ALA A 125 -10.57 -13.73 -12.30
N GLU A 126 -10.85 -12.81 -13.22
CA GLU A 126 -11.74 -12.97 -14.40
C GLU A 126 -10.91 -13.00 -15.70
#